data_AF-A0A7S2RNV0-F1
#
_entry.id   AF-A0A7S2RNV0-F1
#
_cell.length_a   1.000
_cell.length_b   1.000
_cell.length_c   1.000
_cell.angle_alpha   90.00
_cell.angle_beta   90.00
_cell.angle_gamma   90.00
#
_symmetry.space_group_name_H-M   'P 1'
#
loop_
_entity.id
_entity.type
_entity.pdbx_description
1 polymer ?
#
loop_
_entity_poly.entity_id
_entity_poly.type
_entity_poly.pdbx_seq_one_letter_code
_entity_poly.pdbx_strand_id
1 'polypeptide(L)'
;ATAAAAVAAAQTALEQQGDEEQSRARGGVLDEPASQETGLLRTLSDGSGDWEGDPDRPVPLLPDAMSLFAELAGRENAARATAEVEAATQTLVHDVVPRLAASLLSCPPAELEFLDFALELHSHGVNLRHMGLIRSYIPRHNHDRRAETLRSRLLVEIVARSLKNMLKDDQRKWMRANRSSSWHGMSLLVAQFLNLISGSHPSSRVFWGEALLEGMVNRFGECCLFPEERLPAEGQEGVMTWESEFRRGGSSRLKDLVFRLAELTGIVFSSQVKSDFDSDPDAVNGYEFLAQDIEELKPVVKYMHIIDYSSSINLIMGSLARREKLMQCEQDAPGTLDAEATSASMRTVKRLENMAHVRLHKAHHAMPRDEDTAQVFQYLTKHLMTRESAPANANVRSL
;
A
#
# COMPACT_ATOMS: atom_id res chain seq x y z
N ALA A 1 16.73 -8.14 36.47
CA ALA A 1 18.13 -8.55 36.22
C ALA A 1 18.30 -9.22 34.85
N THR A 2 17.53 -10.28 34.53
CA THR A 2 17.65 -11.02 33.26
C THR A 2 17.21 -10.24 32.01
N ALA A 3 16.16 -9.42 32.09
CA ALA A 3 15.73 -8.59 30.96
C ALA A 3 16.71 -7.45 30.64
N ALA A 4 17.28 -6.81 31.66
CA ALA A 4 18.28 -5.76 31.49
C ALA A 4 19.59 -6.28 30.89
N ALA A 5 20.00 -7.51 31.27
CA ALA A 5 21.16 -8.18 30.67
C ALA A 5 20.94 -8.54 29.18
N ALA A 6 19.72 -8.93 28.80
CA ALA A 6 19.38 -9.21 27.41
C ALA A 6 19.37 -7.95 26.53
N VAL A 7 18.89 -6.81 27.07
CA VAL A 7 18.91 -5.52 26.37
C VAL A 7 20.35 -5.00 26.21
N ALA A 8 21.17 -5.10 27.26
CA ALA A 8 22.58 -4.73 27.17
C ALA A 8 23.35 -5.58 26.16
N ALA A 9 23.12 -6.90 26.12
CA ALA A 9 23.75 -7.79 25.15
C ALA A 9 23.32 -7.48 23.70
N ALA A 10 22.05 -7.11 23.48
CA ALA A 10 21.55 -6.72 22.17
C ALA A 10 22.13 -5.37 21.70
N GLN A 11 22.31 -4.40 22.62
CA GLN A 11 22.95 -3.12 22.31
C GLN A 11 24.44 -3.30 21.98
N THR A 12 25.17 -4.11 22.77
CA THR A 12 26.58 -4.41 22.49
C THR A 12 26.77 -5.16 21.16
N ALA A 13 25.85 -6.06 20.80
CA ALA A 13 25.90 -6.75 19.51
C ALA A 13 25.66 -5.79 18.33
N LEU A 14 24.80 -4.78 18.50
CA LEU A 14 24.56 -3.77 17.47
C LEU A 14 25.74 -2.80 17.30
N GLU A 15 26.37 -2.38 18.40
CA GLU A 15 27.56 -1.51 18.38
C GLU A 15 28.76 -2.21 17.73
N GLN A 16 28.98 -3.50 18.04
CA GLN A 16 30.03 -4.30 17.42
C GLN A 16 29.84 -4.48 15.91
N GLN A 17 28.59 -4.55 15.45
CA GLN A 17 28.28 -4.66 14.02
C GLN A 17 28.56 -3.35 13.26
N GLY A 18 28.34 -2.19 13.91
CA GLY A 18 28.69 -0.88 13.35
C GLY A 18 30.19 -0.61 13.30
N ASP A 19 30.94 -1.07 14.32
CA ASP A 19 32.40 -0.94 14.35
C ASP A 19 33.09 -1.86 13.32
N GLU A 20 32.55 -3.07 13.07
CA GLU A 20 33.06 -3.96 12.02
C GLU A 20 32.86 -3.37 10.62
N GLU A 21 31.70 -2.75 10.33
CA GLU A 21 31.44 -2.06 9.06
C GLU A 21 32.32 -0.81 8.88
N GLN A 22 32.56 -0.02 9.93
CA GLN A 22 33.49 1.11 9.87
C GLN A 22 34.95 0.68 9.72
N SER A 23 35.34 -0.47 10.30
CA SER A 23 36.69 -1.02 10.13
C SER A 23 36.94 -1.53 8.70
N ARG A 24 35.93 -2.16 8.07
CA ARG A 24 35.99 -2.60 6.67
C ARG A 24 36.08 -1.44 5.68
N ALA A 25 35.50 -0.29 6.01
CA ALA A 25 35.55 0.90 5.15
C ALA A 25 36.90 1.66 5.17
N ARG A 26 37.80 1.38 6.12
CA ARG A 26 39.06 2.15 6.32
C ARG A 26 40.34 1.41 5.93
N GLY A 27 40.29 0.13 5.58
CA GLY A 27 41.48 -0.68 5.25
C GLY A 27 41.66 -0.90 3.75
N GLY A 28 42.45 -0.05 3.09
CA GLY A 28 42.89 -0.27 1.71
C GLY A 28 44.22 -1.02 1.62
N VAL A 29 44.28 -1.95 0.66
CA VAL A 29 45.45 -2.53 -0.03
C VAL A 29 46.37 -3.42 0.82
N LEU A 30 46.31 -4.74 0.58
CA LEU A 30 47.46 -5.62 0.24
C LEU A 30 46.98 -7.08 0.03
N ASP A 31 47.41 -7.63 -1.12
CA ASP A 31 47.53 -9.03 -1.58
C ASP A 31 46.57 -10.14 -1.10
N GLU A 32 45.81 -10.68 -2.08
CA GLU A 32 45.10 -11.95 -2.01
C GLU A 32 46.02 -13.14 -1.68
N PRO A 33 45.46 -14.15 -1.00
CA PRO A 33 45.31 -15.42 -1.71
C PRO A 33 43.89 -15.97 -1.65
N ALA A 34 43.58 -16.73 -2.70
CA ALA A 34 42.31 -17.32 -3.06
C ALA A 34 41.54 -18.05 -1.94
N SER A 35 40.22 -18.06 -2.13
CA SER A 35 39.20 -18.98 -1.61
C SER A 35 38.69 -18.77 -0.18
N GLN A 36 37.67 -17.91 -0.06
CA GLN A 36 36.34 -18.27 0.46
C GLN A 36 35.39 -17.08 0.18
N GLU A 37 34.67 -17.17 -0.95
CA GLU A 37 33.61 -16.23 -1.30
C GLU A 37 32.55 -16.22 -0.19
N THR A 38 32.42 -15.11 0.52
CA THR A 38 31.26 -14.79 1.34
C THR A 38 30.07 -14.49 0.41
N GLY A 39 29.44 -15.54 -0.09
CA GLY A 39 28.15 -15.48 -0.75
C GLY A 39 27.06 -15.13 0.27
N LEU A 40 26.76 -13.83 0.43
CA LEU A 40 25.65 -13.38 1.28
C LEU A 40 25.05 -12.04 0.83
N LEU A 41 25.00 -11.81 -0.49
CA LEU A 41 24.27 -10.69 -1.11
C LEU A 41 23.61 -11.07 -2.45
N ARG A 42 23.28 -12.36 -2.62
CA ARG A 42 22.39 -12.86 -3.68
C ARG A 42 21.60 -14.02 -3.11
N THR A 43 20.42 -13.77 -2.57
CA THR A 43 19.33 -14.75 -2.51
C THR A 43 18.03 -13.99 -2.36
N LEU A 44 17.07 -14.33 -3.24
CA LEU A 44 15.74 -13.74 -3.46
C LEU A 44 15.61 -12.71 -4.60
N SER A 45 16.42 -12.86 -5.67
CA SER A 45 16.04 -12.45 -7.03
C SER A 45 15.79 -13.65 -7.96
N ASP A 46 15.62 -14.87 -7.45
CA ASP A 46 15.57 -16.11 -8.27
C ASP A 46 14.25 -16.33 -9.06
N GLY A 47 13.57 -15.24 -9.41
CA GLY A 47 12.65 -15.16 -10.55
C GLY A 47 13.21 -14.34 -11.73
N SER A 48 14.47 -13.90 -11.64
CA SER A 48 15.22 -13.30 -12.76
C SER A 48 15.79 -14.42 -13.62
N GLY A 49 14.92 -15.02 -14.44
CA GLY A 49 15.42 -15.50 -15.73
C GLY A 49 16.07 -14.33 -16.46
N ASP A 50 17.09 -14.60 -17.28
CA ASP A 50 17.78 -13.64 -18.15
C ASP A 50 16.80 -12.86 -19.05
N TRP A 51 16.07 -11.90 -18.48
CA TRP A 51 15.32 -10.89 -19.21
C TRP A 51 16.24 -9.72 -19.53
N GLU A 52 17.46 -10.02 -20.02
CA GLU A 52 18.36 -9.06 -20.66
C GLU A 52 17.82 -8.64 -22.04
N GLY A 53 16.50 -8.58 -22.17
CA GLY A 53 15.75 -8.31 -23.38
C GLY A 53 15.08 -6.96 -23.27
N ASP A 54 15.32 -6.14 -24.28
CA ASP A 54 14.59 -4.92 -24.66
C ASP A 54 13.92 -4.16 -23.48
N PRO A 55 14.51 -3.04 -22.99
CA PRO A 55 13.91 -2.25 -21.91
C PRO A 55 12.51 -1.72 -22.26
N ASP A 56 12.13 -1.73 -23.54
CA ASP A 56 10.81 -1.34 -24.00
C ASP A 56 9.79 -2.50 -23.97
N ARG A 57 10.20 -3.74 -23.70
CA ARG A 57 9.27 -4.88 -23.61
C ARG A 57 8.46 -4.78 -22.32
N PRO A 58 7.14 -4.58 -22.41
CA PRO A 58 6.32 -4.44 -21.21
C PRO A 58 6.31 -5.76 -20.44
N VAL A 59 6.59 -5.68 -19.14
CA VAL A 59 6.55 -6.89 -18.31
C VAL A 59 5.10 -7.40 -18.26
N PRO A 60 4.86 -8.69 -18.57
CA PRO A 60 3.51 -9.23 -18.70
C PRO A 60 2.68 -9.04 -17.42
N LEU A 61 1.37 -8.93 -17.62
CA LEU A 61 0.34 -8.81 -16.58
C LEU A 61 0.45 -9.88 -15.49
N LEU A 62 0.84 -11.09 -15.89
CA LEU A 62 1.08 -12.23 -15.02
C LEU A 62 2.44 -12.84 -15.40
N PRO A 63 3.46 -12.77 -14.53
CA PRO A 63 4.67 -13.57 -14.67
C PRO A 63 4.32 -15.06 -14.80
N ASP A 64 3.28 -15.49 -14.07
CA ASP A 64 2.81 -16.87 -14.04
C ASP A 64 2.02 -17.28 -15.28
N ALA A 65 1.56 -16.35 -16.12
CA ALA A 65 0.87 -16.73 -17.36
C ALA A 65 1.81 -17.35 -18.39
N MET A 66 3.13 -17.20 -18.18
CA MET A 66 4.17 -17.92 -18.91
C MET A 66 4.72 -19.13 -18.13
N SER A 67 4.10 -19.50 -17.02
CA SER A 67 4.58 -20.60 -16.17
C SER A 67 4.29 -21.98 -16.74
N LEU A 68 4.80 -23.00 -16.03
CA LEU A 68 4.66 -24.44 -16.26
C LEU A 68 3.24 -24.90 -16.64
N PHE A 69 2.18 -24.18 -16.22
CA PHE A 69 0.80 -24.52 -16.59
C PHE A 69 0.54 -24.42 -18.09
N ALA A 70 1.15 -23.45 -18.78
CA ALA A 70 1.08 -23.34 -20.22
C ALA A 70 1.81 -24.50 -20.91
N GLU A 71 2.97 -24.91 -20.37
CA GLU A 71 3.75 -26.04 -20.89
C GLU A 71 3.01 -27.37 -20.75
N LEU A 72 2.30 -27.58 -19.63
CA LEU A 72 1.49 -28.78 -19.38
C LEU A 72 0.29 -28.90 -20.34
N ALA A 73 -0.20 -27.79 -20.90
CA ALA A 73 -1.28 -27.79 -21.88
C ALA A 73 -0.81 -28.14 -23.31
N GLY A 74 0.51 -28.30 -23.54
CA GLY A 74 1.12 -28.58 -24.84
C GLY A 74 1.66 -27.33 -25.54
N ARG A 75 2.71 -27.50 -26.36
CA ARG A 75 3.49 -26.40 -26.95
C ARG A 75 2.65 -25.41 -27.78
N GLU A 76 1.70 -25.90 -28.58
CA GLU A 76 0.84 -25.03 -29.39
C GLU A 76 -0.10 -24.19 -28.53
N ASN A 77 -0.67 -24.78 -27.47
CA ASN A 77 -1.49 -24.06 -26.51
C ASN A 77 -0.68 -23.04 -25.71
N ALA A 78 0.57 -23.36 -25.35
CA ALA A 78 1.48 -22.44 -24.69
C ALA A 78 1.82 -21.21 -25.55
N ALA A 79 2.10 -21.43 -26.84
CA ALA A 79 2.38 -20.34 -27.79
C ALA A 79 1.15 -19.44 -27.98
N ARG A 80 -0.05 -20.03 -28.12
CA ARG A 80 -1.29 -19.26 -28.23
C ARG A 80 -1.58 -18.47 -26.95
N ALA A 81 -1.47 -19.09 -25.78
CA ALA A 81 -1.66 -18.41 -24.50
C ALA A 81 -0.67 -17.26 -24.29
N THR A 82 0.60 -17.46 -24.69
CA THR A 82 1.62 -16.40 -24.69
C THR A 82 1.20 -15.23 -25.56
N ALA A 83 0.79 -15.49 -26.81
CA ALA A 83 0.35 -14.45 -27.73
C ALA A 83 -0.89 -13.69 -27.22
N GLU A 84 -1.84 -14.39 -26.59
CA GLU A 84 -3.02 -13.79 -25.96
C GLU A 84 -2.62 -12.88 -24.78
N VAL A 85 -1.69 -13.32 -23.93
CA VAL A 85 -1.17 -12.54 -22.79
C VAL A 85 -0.40 -11.31 -23.26
N GLU A 86 0.40 -11.44 -24.31
CA GLU A 86 1.13 -10.33 -24.92
C GLU A 86 0.15 -9.31 -25.51
N ALA A 87 -0.85 -9.74 -26.28
CA ALA A 87 -1.88 -8.87 -26.84
C ALA A 87 -2.70 -8.16 -25.74
N ALA A 88 -3.04 -8.87 -24.66
CA ALA A 88 -3.73 -8.28 -23.51
C ALA A 88 -2.84 -7.27 -22.78
N THR A 89 -1.54 -7.55 -22.64
CA THR A 89 -0.57 -6.65 -22.03
C THR A 89 -0.38 -5.39 -22.88
N GLN A 90 -0.32 -5.51 -24.21
CA GLN A 90 -0.28 -4.37 -25.13
C GLN A 90 -1.53 -3.51 -25.00
N THR A 91 -2.72 -4.13 -25.00
CA THR A 91 -4.00 -3.44 -24.79
C THR A 91 -4.01 -2.69 -23.45
N LEU A 92 -3.51 -3.32 -22.37
CA LEU A 92 -3.41 -2.67 -21.07
C LEU A 92 -2.50 -1.43 -21.13
N VAL A 93 -1.30 -1.58 -21.67
CA VAL A 93 -0.24 -0.54 -21.67
C VAL A 93 -0.58 0.62 -22.59
N HIS A 94 -1.16 0.34 -23.76
CA HIS A 94 -1.43 1.34 -24.80
C HIS A 94 -2.83 1.93 -24.74
N ASP A 95 -3.83 1.20 -24.21
CA ASP A 95 -5.21 1.69 -24.19
C ASP A 95 -5.75 1.92 -22.77
N VAL A 96 -5.59 0.96 -21.87
CA VAL A 96 -6.23 1.03 -20.53
C VAL A 96 -5.50 2.02 -19.62
N VAL A 97 -4.18 1.91 -19.51
CA VAL A 97 -3.35 2.76 -18.63
C VAL A 97 -3.44 4.24 -19.02
N PRO A 98 -3.33 4.65 -20.29
CA PRO A 98 -3.46 6.05 -20.67
C PRO A 98 -4.86 6.62 -20.39
N ARG A 99 -5.92 5.83 -20.66
CA ARG A 99 -7.30 6.23 -20.33
C ARG A 99 -7.50 6.39 -18.83
N LEU A 100 -6.93 5.50 -18.02
CA LEU A 100 -6.96 5.63 -16.57
C LEU A 100 -6.22 6.88 -16.10
N ALA A 101 -5.03 7.18 -16.64
CA ALA A 101 -4.30 8.41 -16.31
C ALA A 101 -5.10 9.67 -16.64
N ALA A 102 -5.77 9.71 -17.81
CA ALA A 102 -6.66 10.81 -18.20
C ALA A 102 -7.90 10.93 -17.29
N SER A 103 -8.47 9.79 -16.87
CA SER A 103 -9.58 9.74 -15.91
C SER A 103 -9.17 10.31 -14.55
N LEU A 104 -8.02 9.90 -14.02
CA LEU A 104 -7.45 10.43 -12.77
C LEU A 104 -7.19 11.93 -12.86
N LEU A 105 -6.68 12.42 -13.99
CA LEU A 105 -6.51 13.85 -14.26
C LEU A 105 -7.83 14.61 -14.36
N SER A 106 -8.95 13.92 -14.60
CA SER A 106 -10.28 14.51 -14.65
C SER A 106 -11.03 14.45 -13.31
N CYS A 107 -10.51 13.71 -12.31
CA CYS A 107 -11.09 13.52 -10.97
C CYS A 107 -10.95 14.77 -10.08
N PRO A 108 -12.04 15.37 -9.57
CA PRO A 108 -12.02 16.62 -8.80
C PRO A 108 -10.95 16.65 -7.68
N PRO A 109 -10.32 17.80 -7.38
CA PRO A 109 -9.26 17.87 -6.37
C PRO A 109 -9.64 17.31 -5.00
N ALA A 110 -10.90 17.53 -4.56
CA ALA A 110 -11.41 16.99 -3.31
C ALA A 110 -11.51 15.46 -3.32
N GLU A 111 -11.85 14.86 -4.46
CA GLU A 111 -11.88 13.40 -4.60
C GLU A 111 -10.47 12.81 -4.68
N LEU A 112 -9.55 13.52 -5.36
CA LEU A 112 -8.16 13.12 -5.41
C LEU A 112 -7.59 12.98 -4.01
N GLU A 113 -7.80 13.92 -3.10
CA GLU A 113 -7.27 13.90 -1.72
C GLU A 113 -7.54 12.57 -0.98
N PHE A 114 -8.72 11.99 -1.17
CA PHE A 114 -9.15 10.75 -0.50
C PHE A 114 -9.05 9.49 -1.38
N LEU A 115 -8.52 9.63 -2.59
CA LEU A 115 -8.43 8.52 -3.54
C LEU A 115 -7.46 7.44 -3.03
N ASP A 116 -7.95 6.20 -2.91
CA ASP A 116 -7.13 5.01 -2.72
C ASP A 116 -6.69 4.47 -4.09
N PHE A 117 -5.44 4.77 -4.48
CA PHE A 117 -4.87 4.27 -5.73
C PHE A 117 -4.89 2.75 -5.83
N ALA A 118 -4.78 2.02 -4.72
CA ALA A 118 -4.85 0.57 -4.76
C ALA A 118 -6.20 0.10 -5.27
N LEU A 119 -7.26 0.74 -4.80
CA LEU A 119 -8.62 0.42 -5.17
C LEU A 119 -8.89 0.81 -6.63
N GLU A 120 -8.54 2.04 -6.97
CA GLU A 120 -8.85 2.62 -8.29
C GLU A 120 -8.12 1.91 -9.43
N LEU A 121 -6.86 1.48 -9.22
CA LEU A 121 -6.14 0.71 -10.23
C LEU A 121 -6.74 -0.68 -10.40
N HIS A 122 -7.04 -1.39 -9.30
CA HIS A 122 -7.62 -2.74 -9.39
C HIS A 122 -9.04 -2.74 -9.96
N SER A 123 -9.86 -1.71 -9.71
CA SER A 123 -11.22 -1.60 -10.29
C SER A 123 -11.19 -1.46 -11.81
N HIS A 124 -10.06 -1.01 -12.38
CA HIS A 124 -9.80 -0.95 -13.82
C HIS A 124 -8.97 -2.15 -14.33
N GLY A 125 -8.73 -3.17 -13.51
CA GLY A 125 -7.90 -4.33 -13.88
C GLY A 125 -6.42 -4.00 -14.05
N VAL A 126 -5.96 -2.85 -13.54
CA VAL A 126 -4.56 -2.42 -13.63
C VAL A 126 -3.80 -2.90 -12.40
N ASN A 127 -2.71 -3.64 -12.61
CA ASN A 127 -1.82 -4.03 -11.53
C ASN A 127 -1.05 -2.82 -11.00
N LEU A 128 -0.89 -2.72 -9.68
CA LEU A 128 -0.17 -1.65 -8.99
C LEU A 128 1.28 -1.44 -9.49
N ARG A 129 1.91 -2.47 -10.06
CA ARG A 129 3.23 -2.33 -10.70
C ARG A 129 3.27 -1.27 -11.81
N HIS A 130 2.14 -1.01 -12.47
CA HIS A 130 2.05 -0.02 -13.55
C HIS A 130 1.81 1.40 -13.04
N MET A 131 1.86 1.63 -11.72
CA MET A 131 1.71 2.98 -11.16
C MET A 131 2.81 3.93 -11.66
N GLY A 132 4.02 3.44 -11.89
CA GLY A 132 5.09 4.20 -12.54
C GLY A 132 4.72 4.63 -13.95
N LEU A 133 4.18 3.71 -14.74
CA LEU A 133 3.72 3.98 -16.10
C LEU A 133 2.55 4.98 -16.12
N ILE A 134 1.55 4.83 -15.23
CA ILE A 134 0.45 5.80 -15.08
C ILE A 134 1.00 7.20 -14.81
N ARG A 135 1.98 7.30 -13.88
CA ARG A 135 2.62 8.57 -13.55
C ARG A 135 3.33 9.20 -14.75
N SER A 136 3.95 8.40 -15.61
CA SER A 136 4.63 8.87 -16.82
C SER A 136 3.69 9.50 -17.86
N TYR A 137 2.41 9.09 -17.89
CA TYR A 137 1.40 9.68 -18.77
C TYR A 137 0.84 11.01 -18.29
N ILE A 138 1.16 11.44 -17.06
CA ILE A 138 0.68 12.71 -16.53
C ILE A 138 1.59 13.86 -16.98
N PRO A 139 1.05 14.91 -17.64
CA PRO A 139 1.87 16.01 -18.16
C PRO A 139 2.72 16.73 -17.10
N ARG A 140 3.95 17.09 -17.49
CA ARG A 140 4.89 17.86 -16.66
C ARG A 140 4.82 19.37 -16.91
N HIS A 141 4.66 19.76 -18.17
CA HIS A 141 4.93 21.12 -18.63
C HIS A 141 3.73 22.07 -18.54
N ASN A 142 2.59 21.57 -18.09
CA ASN A 142 1.46 22.43 -17.81
C ASN A 142 1.63 22.88 -16.36
N HIS A 143 1.62 24.19 -16.10
CA HIS A 143 1.45 24.76 -14.75
C HIS A 143 0.08 24.39 -14.12
N ASP A 144 -0.51 23.29 -14.56
CA ASP A 144 -1.68 22.67 -13.98
C ASP A 144 -1.30 22.08 -12.63
N ARG A 145 -1.67 22.82 -11.59
CA ARG A 145 -1.52 22.44 -10.19
C ARG A 145 -2.10 21.05 -9.91
N ARG A 146 -3.15 20.63 -10.63
CA ARG A 146 -3.78 19.32 -10.44
C ARG A 146 -2.87 18.19 -10.92
N ALA A 147 -2.28 18.33 -12.09
CA ALA A 147 -1.34 17.35 -12.64
C ALA A 147 -0.13 17.18 -11.72
N GLU A 148 0.42 18.28 -11.18
CA GLU A 148 1.49 18.23 -10.18
C GLU A 148 1.06 17.53 -8.89
N THR A 149 -0.11 17.86 -8.33
CA THR A 149 -0.65 17.19 -7.14
C THR A 149 -0.82 15.69 -7.36
N LEU A 150 -1.38 15.28 -8.50
CA LEU A 150 -1.56 13.86 -8.83
C LEU A 150 -0.22 13.14 -8.99
N ARG A 151 0.75 13.73 -9.71
CA ARG A 151 2.12 13.19 -9.86
C ARG A 151 2.82 13.05 -8.51
N SER A 152 2.66 14.03 -7.63
CA SER A 152 3.21 14.02 -6.28
C SER A 152 2.60 12.90 -5.44
N ARG A 153 1.27 12.75 -5.45
CA ARG A 153 0.59 11.69 -4.68
C ARG A 153 0.92 10.28 -5.20
N LEU A 154 1.00 10.10 -6.51
CA LEU A 154 1.47 8.83 -7.11
C LEU A 154 2.91 8.54 -6.71
N LEU A 155 3.79 9.54 -6.72
CA LEU A 155 5.18 9.36 -6.29
C LEU A 155 5.25 8.92 -4.82
N VAL A 156 4.53 9.59 -3.92
CA VAL A 156 4.46 9.20 -2.49
C VAL A 156 4.00 7.75 -2.37
N GLU A 157 2.99 7.33 -3.13
CA GLU A 157 2.47 5.95 -3.10
C GLU A 157 3.51 4.92 -3.60
N ILE A 158 4.23 5.24 -4.68
CA ILE A 158 5.33 4.41 -5.23
C ILE A 158 6.44 4.25 -4.18
N VAL A 159 6.88 5.36 -3.58
CA VAL A 159 7.93 5.36 -2.55
C VAL A 159 7.48 4.58 -1.31
N ALA A 160 6.29 4.87 -0.78
CA ALA A 160 5.74 4.20 0.41
C ALA A 160 5.62 2.69 0.23
N ARG A 161 5.20 2.24 -0.95
CA ARG A 161 5.09 0.80 -1.28
C ARG A 161 6.44 0.12 -1.45
N SER A 162 7.46 0.84 -1.92
CA SER A 162 8.84 0.33 -2.00
C SER A 162 9.43 0.19 -0.60
N LEU A 163 9.32 1.25 0.22
CA LEU A 163 9.73 1.25 1.62
C LEU A 163 9.04 0.16 2.45
N LYS A 164 7.73 -0.05 2.26
CA LYS A 164 6.99 -1.13 2.92
C LYS A 164 7.62 -2.49 2.65
N ASN A 165 7.99 -2.77 1.41
CA ASN A 165 8.57 -4.05 1.04
C ASN A 165 9.92 -4.25 1.72
N MET A 166 10.79 -3.23 1.63
CA MET A 166 12.11 -3.24 2.26
C MET A 166 11.98 -3.47 3.77
N LEU A 167 11.09 -2.73 4.45
CA LEU A 167 10.81 -2.93 5.87
C LEU A 167 10.32 -4.37 6.14
N LYS A 168 9.44 -4.92 5.30
CA LYS A 168 8.96 -6.30 5.46
C LYS A 168 10.09 -7.32 5.30
N ASP A 169 11.02 -7.08 4.39
CA ASP A 169 12.21 -7.92 4.24
C ASP A 169 13.10 -7.87 5.47
N ASP A 170 13.33 -6.68 6.03
CA ASP A 170 14.13 -6.50 7.24
C ASP A 170 13.45 -7.14 8.46
N GLN A 171 12.12 -6.98 8.61
CA GLN A 171 11.34 -7.67 9.63
C GLN A 171 11.48 -9.20 9.50
N ARG A 172 11.43 -9.75 8.28
CA ARG A 172 11.63 -11.18 8.03
C ARG A 172 13.05 -11.65 8.35
N LYS A 173 14.06 -10.88 7.96
CA LYS A 173 15.47 -11.18 8.29
C LYS A 173 15.68 -11.19 9.81
N TRP A 174 15.18 -10.16 10.48
CA TRP A 174 15.26 -10.03 11.94
C TRP A 174 14.58 -11.19 12.67
N MET A 175 13.36 -11.57 12.26
CA MET A 175 12.64 -12.71 12.85
C MET A 175 13.37 -14.04 12.63
N ARG A 176 13.99 -14.25 11.46
CA ARG A 176 14.79 -15.45 11.17
C ARG A 176 16.05 -15.53 12.04
N ALA A 177 16.74 -14.40 12.20
CA ALA A 177 17.96 -14.31 13.00
C ALA A 177 17.68 -14.50 14.50
N ASN A 178 16.69 -13.78 15.05
CA ASN A 178 16.42 -13.75 16.48
C ASN A 178 15.48 -14.87 16.96
N ARG A 179 14.81 -15.58 16.03
CA ARG A 179 13.76 -16.57 16.34
C ARG A 179 12.70 -16.06 17.33
N SER A 180 12.45 -14.75 17.29
CA SER A 180 11.59 -14.04 18.22
C SER A 180 10.69 -13.10 17.44
N SER A 181 9.49 -12.87 17.97
CA SER A 181 8.55 -11.85 17.53
C SER A 181 8.36 -10.78 18.62
N SER A 182 9.37 -10.59 19.48
CA SER A 182 9.27 -9.65 20.59
C SER A 182 8.90 -8.27 20.11
N TRP A 183 7.84 -7.71 20.70
CA TRP A 183 7.37 -6.36 20.46
C TRP A 183 8.50 -5.33 20.45
N HIS A 184 9.31 -5.30 21.52
CA HIS A 184 10.38 -4.31 21.69
C HIS A 184 11.42 -4.35 20.57
N GLY A 185 11.91 -5.53 20.18
CA GLY A 185 12.86 -5.67 19.09
C GLY A 185 12.29 -5.27 17.73
N MET A 186 11.01 -5.55 17.50
CA MET A 186 10.32 -5.13 16.27
C MET A 186 10.14 -3.61 16.20
N SER A 187 9.74 -2.97 17.31
CA SER A 187 9.61 -1.51 17.38
C SER A 187 10.95 -0.81 17.22
N LEU A 188 12.03 -1.35 17.79
CA LEU A 188 13.37 -0.81 17.60
C LEU A 188 13.81 -0.86 16.12
N LEU A 189 13.59 -1.99 15.45
CA LEU A 189 13.87 -2.14 14.01
C LEU A 189 13.07 -1.13 13.18
N VAL A 190 11.78 -0.96 13.48
CA VAL A 190 10.92 0.00 12.77
C VAL A 190 11.38 1.43 13.01
N ALA A 191 11.74 1.81 14.25
CA ALA A 191 12.25 3.14 14.57
C ALA A 191 13.56 3.45 13.79
N GLN A 192 14.50 2.50 13.78
CA GLN A 192 15.75 2.62 12.99
C GLN A 192 15.47 2.79 11.49
N PHE A 193 14.52 2.03 10.95
CA PHE A 193 14.12 2.15 9.55
C PHE A 193 13.47 3.51 9.24
N LEU A 194 12.64 4.02 10.15
CA LEU A 194 12.05 5.36 10.02
C LEU A 194 13.11 6.47 10.12
N ASN A 195 14.18 6.26 10.89
CA ASN A 195 15.33 7.17 10.96
C ASN A 195 16.14 7.22 9.66
N LEU A 196 16.21 6.12 8.91
CA LEU A 196 16.74 6.13 7.53
C LEU A 196 15.89 7.04 6.63
N ILE A 197 14.56 6.98 6.77
CA ILE A 197 13.61 7.75 5.96
C ILE A 197 13.64 9.24 6.34
N SER A 198 13.63 9.59 7.62
CA SER A 198 13.58 10.98 8.10
C SER A 198 14.86 11.75 7.83
N GLY A 199 16.01 11.07 7.70
CA GLY A 199 17.32 11.69 7.57
C GLY A 199 18.10 11.79 8.88
N SER A 200 17.56 11.29 9.99
CA SER A 200 18.27 11.32 11.29
C SER A 200 19.38 10.27 11.37
N HIS A 201 19.33 9.22 10.54
CA HIS A 201 20.37 8.20 10.49
C HIS A 201 21.54 8.62 9.56
N PRO A 202 22.82 8.37 9.93
CA PRO A 202 23.97 8.72 9.08
C PRO A 202 23.93 8.13 7.67
N SER A 203 23.38 6.92 7.53
CA SER A 203 23.25 6.22 6.24
C SER A 203 22.04 6.65 5.40
N SER A 204 21.23 7.61 5.85
CA SER A 204 20.03 8.06 5.14
C SER A 204 20.34 8.48 3.70
N ARG A 205 21.44 9.21 3.47
CA ARG A 205 21.82 9.68 2.14
C ARG A 205 22.04 8.53 1.15
N VAL A 206 22.78 7.50 1.55
CA VAL A 206 23.06 6.30 0.73
C VAL A 206 21.77 5.52 0.53
N PHE A 207 20.98 5.36 1.58
CA PHE A 207 19.68 4.69 1.51
C PHE A 207 18.75 5.32 0.47
N TRP A 208 18.59 6.64 0.50
CA TRP A 208 17.74 7.38 -0.45
C TRP A 208 18.32 7.40 -1.87
N GLY A 209 19.64 7.50 -2.02
CA GLY A 209 20.30 7.62 -3.32
C GLY A 209 20.51 6.30 -4.06
N GLU A 210 20.56 5.18 -3.36
CA GLU A 210 20.88 3.88 -3.95
C GLU A 210 19.78 2.87 -3.66
N ALA A 211 19.66 2.42 -2.40
CA ALA A 211 18.80 1.30 -2.03
C ALA A 211 17.31 1.53 -2.34
N LEU A 212 16.80 2.74 -2.08
CA LEU A 212 15.42 3.08 -2.36
C LEU A 212 15.15 3.21 -3.86
N LEU A 213 16.06 3.85 -4.61
CA LEU A 213 15.90 4.00 -6.07
C LEU A 213 15.91 2.64 -6.75
N GLU A 214 16.84 1.77 -6.38
CA GLU A 214 16.88 0.39 -6.87
C GLU A 214 15.58 -0.36 -6.53
N GLY A 215 15.10 -0.24 -5.28
CA GLY A 215 13.83 -0.85 -4.85
C GLY A 215 12.61 -0.34 -5.62
N MET A 216 12.58 0.95 -5.97
CA MET A 216 11.53 1.55 -6.78
C MET A 216 11.57 1.03 -8.23
N VAL A 217 12.75 1.05 -8.85
CA VAL A 217 12.94 0.62 -10.24
C VAL A 217 12.63 -0.87 -10.40
N ASN A 218 13.15 -1.70 -9.50
CA ASN A 218 12.88 -3.15 -9.52
C ASN A 218 11.38 -3.48 -9.44
N ARG A 219 10.58 -2.65 -8.77
CA ARG A 219 9.15 -2.91 -8.53
C ARG A 219 8.24 -2.26 -9.56
N PHE A 220 8.50 -1.01 -9.92
CA PHE A 220 7.61 -0.19 -10.75
C PHE A 220 8.19 0.08 -12.15
N GLY A 221 9.36 -0.52 -12.43
CA GLY A 221 10.14 -0.32 -13.64
C GLY A 221 10.99 0.93 -13.57
N GLU A 222 11.72 1.15 -14.67
CA GLU A 222 12.08 2.49 -15.15
C GLU A 222 10.77 3.30 -15.37
N CYS A 223 10.60 4.38 -16.12
CA CYS A 223 9.35 5.18 -16.17
C CYS A 223 8.70 5.69 -14.84
N CYS A 224 8.90 5.09 -13.65
CA CYS A 224 8.31 5.49 -12.38
C CYS A 224 8.94 6.79 -11.85
N LEU A 225 10.20 7.00 -12.22
CA LEU A 225 10.99 8.20 -12.02
C LEU A 225 11.30 8.84 -13.36
N PHE A 226 11.16 10.16 -13.42
CA PHE A 226 11.63 10.97 -14.55
C PHE A 226 13.17 11.01 -14.57
N PRO A 227 13.80 11.29 -15.73
CA PRO A 227 15.27 11.34 -15.82
C PRO A 227 15.93 12.29 -14.81
N GLU A 228 15.31 13.44 -14.56
CA GLU A 228 15.78 14.46 -13.61
C GLU A 228 15.60 14.05 -12.15
N GLU A 229 14.77 13.04 -11.90
CA GLU A 229 14.56 12.44 -10.58
C GLU A 229 15.56 11.32 -10.28
N ARG A 230 16.21 10.76 -11.31
CA ARG A 230 17.17 9.65 -11.18
C ARG A 230 18.60 10.13 -11.06
N LEU A 231 18.98 11.09 -11.89
CA LEU A 231 20.36 11.52 -11.98
C LEU A 231 20.64 12.50 -10.83
N PRO A 232 21.64 12.23 -9.96
CA PRO A 232 22.27 13.33 -9.27
C PRO A 232 22.78 14.28 -10.35
N ALA A 233 22.28 15.52 -10.40
CA ALA A 233 22.64 16.50 -11.42
C ALA A 233 24.16 16.49 -11.68
N GLU A 234 24.59 15.85 -12.77
CA GLU A 234 26.01 15.64 -13.05
C GLU A 234 26.70 17.00 -13.16
N GLY A 235 27.76 17.19 -12.37
CA GLY A 235 28.64 18.35 -12.49
C GLY A 235 28.38 19.53 -11.55
N GLN A 236 27.48 19.44 -10.57
CA GLN A 236 27.41 20.44 -9.49
C GLN A 236 27.89 19.86 -8.16
N GLU A 237 29.15 20.05 -7.77
CA GLU A 237 29.56 19.83 -6.37
C GLU A 237 28.62 20.65 -5.45
N GLY A 238 27.72 19.95 -4.73
CA GLY A 238 26.53 20.55 -4.10
C GLY A 238 25.18 19.99 -4.59
N VAL A 239 25.18 18.97 -5.45
CA VAL A 239 24.02 18.33 -6.08
C VAL A 239 22.89 18.06 -5.09
N MET A 240 21.71 18.61 -5.40
CA MET A 240 20.44 18.20 -4.81
C MET A 240 20.26 16.68 -4.95
N THR A 241 20.38 15.95 -3.84
CA THR A 241 20.08 14.52 -3.77
C THR A 241 18.60 14.28 -4.11
N TRP A 242 18.24 13.09 -4.59
CA TRP A 242 16.84 12.67 -4.74
C TRP A 242 16.01 12.96 -3.48
N GLU A 243 16.63 12.74 -2.32
CA GLU A 243 16.11 13.15 -1.01
C GLU A 243 15.75 14.65 -0.97
N SER A 244 16.65 15.55 -1.40
CA SER A 244 16.37 16.98 -1.43
C SER A 244 15.32 17.38 -2.47
N GLU A 245 15.22 16.71 -3.62
CA GLU A 245 14.15 16.95 -4.61
C GLU A 245 12.78 16.50 -4.08
N PHE A 246 12.74 15.32 -3.45
CA PHE A 246 11.54 14.83 -2.77
C PHE A 246 11.11 15.79 -1.67
N ARG A 247 12.07 16.33 -0.89
CA ARG A 247 11.84 17.33 0.16
C ARG A 247 11.51 18.73 -0.39
N ARG A 248 12.04 19.13 -1.55
CA ARG A 248 11.77 20.44 -2.21
C ARG A 248 10.30 20.59 -2.59
N GLY A 249 9.63 19.46 -2.80
CA GLY A 249 8.18 19.36 -2.92
C GLY A 249 7.36 19.85 -1.73
N GLY A 250 8.03 20.31 -0.65
CA GLY A 250 7.47 20.73 0.62
C GLY A 250 7.57 19.60 1.64
N SER A 251 7.85 19.93 2.89
CA SER A 251 7.97 18.93 3.97
C SER A 251 6.67 18.16 4.24
N SER A 252 5.54 18.66 3.74
CA SER A 252 4.29 17.90 3.67
C SER A 252 4.46 16.55 2.97
N ARG A 253 5.29 16.44 1.92
CA ARG A 253 5.49 15.16 1.20
C ARG A 253 6.15 14.09 2.06
N LEU A 254 7.14 14.47 2.87
CA LEU A 254 7.82 13.52 3.75
C LEU A 254 6.91 13.11 4.92
N LYS A 255 6.14 14.05 5.48
CA LYS A 255 5.07 13.77 6.43
C LYS A 255 4.05 12.78 5.84
N ASP A 256 3.53 13.07 4.65
CA ASP A 256 2.57 12.22 3.94
C ASP A 256 3.14 10.83 3.69
N LEU A 257 4.42 10.75 3.31
CA LEU A 257 5.12 9.49 3.10
C LEU A 257 5.21 8.65 4.38
N VAL A 258 5.60 9.25 5.50
CA VAL A 258 5.71 8.55 6.80
C VAL A 258 4.35 8.03 7.25
N PHE A 259 3.30 8.85 7.20
CA PHE A 259 1.95 8.41 7.57
C PHE A 259 1.40 7.38 6.59
N ARG A 260 1.66 7.51 5.29
CA ARG A 260 1.23 6.52 4.31
C ARG A 260 1.95 5.19 4.50
N LEU A 261 3.25 5.21 4.76
CA LEU A 261 4.02 4.01 5.09
C LEU A 261 3.48 3.33 6.35
N ALA A 262 3.19 4.12 7.39
CA ALA A 262 2.61 3.63 8.64
C ALA A 262 1.25 2.95 8.41
N GLU A 263 0.37 3.54 7.61
CA GLU A 263 -0.89 2.93 7.22
C GLU A 263 -0.68 1.60 6.48
N LEU A 264 0.23 1.56 5.50
CA LEU A 264 0.50 0.38 4.69
C LEU A 264 1.14 -0.78 5.47
N THR A 265 1.79 -0.49 6.60
CA THR A 265 2.56 -1.43 7.43
C THR A 265 1.93 -1.71 8.79
N GLY A 266 0.93 -0.91 9.19
CA GLY A 266 0.19 -1.04 10.44
C GLY A 266 0.85 -0.37 11.63
N ILE A 267 1.79 0.55 11.40
CA ILE A 267 2.45 1.30 12.48
C ILE A 267 1.45 2.32 13.05
N VAL A 268 1.29 2.32 14.36
CA VAL A 268 0.53 3.32 15.10
C VAL A 268 1.51 4.18 15.88
N PHE A 269 1.63 5.44 15.46
CA PHE A 269 2.46 6.42 16.14
C PHE A 269 1.80 6.97 17.39
N SER A 270 2.66 7.40 18.32
CA SER A 270 2.26 8.17 19.49
C SER A 270 1.52 9.44 19.11
N SER A 271 0.63 9.89 20.00
CA SER A 271 -0.03 11.20 19.85
C SER A 271 0.96 12.36 19.76
N GLN A 272 2.15 12.24 20.37
CA GLN A 272 3.22 13.24 20.33
C GLN A 272 3.76 13.41 18.90
N VAL A 273 4.15 12.33 18.23
CA VAL A 273 4.65 12.39 16.83
C VAL A 273 3.65 13.09 15.90
N LYS A 274 2.35 12.79 16.06
CA LYS A 274 1.29 13.45 15.27
C LYS A 274 1.22 14.94 15.58
N SER A 275 1.24 15.30 16.87
CA SER A 275 1.23 16.69 17.31
C SER A 275 2.45 17.46 16.78
N ASP A 276 3.62 16.84 16.77
CA ASP A 276 4.86 17.46 16.28
C ASP A 276 4.77 17.72 14.78
N PHE A 277 4.32 16.74 13.99
CA PHE A 277 4.19 16.88 12.53
C PHE A 277 3.00 17.76 12.11
N ASP A 278 1.98 17.91 12.94
CA ASP A 278 0.87 18.83 12.71
C ASP A 278 1.25 20.27 13.06
N SER A 279 2.09 20.46 14.08
CA SER A 279 2.58 21.79 14.49
C SER A 279 3.64 22.31 13.52
N ASP A 280 4.54 21.44 13.08
CA ASP A 280 5.59 21.77 12.12
C ASP A 280 5.78 20.60 11.13
N PRO A 281 5.25 20.73 9.89
CA PRO A 281 5.49 19.74 8.85
C PRO A 281 6.97 19.55 8.50
N ASP A 282 7.84 20.53 8.77
CA ASP A 282 9.28 20.45 8.52
C ASP A 282 9.99 19.62 9.59
N ALA A 283 9.38 19.42 10.77
CA ALA A 283 9.95 18.66 11.88
C ALA A 283 10.23 17.20 11.54
N VAL A 284 9.58 16.63 10.51
CA VAL A 284 9.87 15.28 10.02
C VAL A 284 11.28 15.16 9.46
N ASN A 285 11.88 16.27 9.00
CA ASN A 285 13.25 16.28 8.49
C ASN A 285 14.26 16.16 9.63
N GLY A 286 14.94 15.02 9.69
CA GLY A 286 15.86 14.72 10.78
C GLY A 286 15.16 14.33 12.07
N TYR A 287 13.85 14.04 12.04
CA TYR A 287 13.14 13.52 13.20
C TYR A 287 13.77 12.20 13.65
N GLU A 288 14.16 12.13 14.92
CA GLU A 288 14.70 10.92 15.53
C GLU A 288 13.55 10.13 16.17
N PHE A 289 13.08 9.11 15.45
CA PHE A 289 12.12 8.14 15.96
C PHE A 289 12.77 7.25 17.01
N LEU A 290 12.11 7.17 18.16
CA LEU A 290 12.42 6.24 19.24
C LEU A 290 11.44 5.07 19.24
N ALA A 291 11.80 3.98 19.92
CA ALA A 291 10.89 2.84 20.05
C ALA A 291 9.59 3.20 20.81
N GLN A 292 9.63 4.22 21.68
CA GLN A 292 8.45 4.72 22.40
C GLN A 292 7.48 5.51 21.51
N ASP A 293 7.96 6.01 20.36
CA ASP A 293 7.12 6.72 19.39
C ASP A 293 6.17 5.78 18.64
N ILE A 294 6.40 4.46 18.75
CA ILE A 294 5.58 3.40 18.18
C ILE A 294 4.72 2.80 19.29
N GLU A 295 3.45 3.19 19.34
CA GLU A 295 2.48 2.68 20.32
C GLU A 295 2.08 1.23 20.02
N GLU A 296 1.84 0.92 18.73
CA GLU A 296 1.31 -0.38 18.31
C GLU A 296 1.74 -0.73 16.87
N LEU A 297 1.95 -2.02 16.58
CA LEU A 297 2.14 -2.56 15.22
C LEU A 297 0.97 -3.48 14.93
N LYS A 298 -0.02 -2.95 14.22
CA LYS A 298 -1.23 -3.67 13.85
C LYS A 298 -0.96 -4.61 12.69
N PRO A 299 -1.53 -5.84 12.71
CA PRO A 299 -1.57 -6.64 11.51
C PRO A 299 -2.42 -5.94 10.46
N VAL A 300 -1.82 -5.59 9.31
CA VAL A 300 -2.56 -5.05 8.16
C VAL A 300 -3.16 -6.21 7.38
N VAL A 301 -4.42 -6.51 7.69
CA VAL A 301 -5.21 -7.46 6.91
C VAL A 301 -5.79 -6.72 5.71
N LYS A 302 -5.32 -7.02 4.51
CA LYS A 302 -5.96 -6.54 3.29
C LYS A 302 -7.24 -7.35 3.08
N TYR A 303 -8.36 -6.82 3.56
CA TYR A 303 -9.65 -7.44 3.35
C TYR A 303 -9.97 -7.45 1.86
N MET A 304 -10.27 -8.63 1.31
CA MET A 304 -10.94 -8.71 0.02
C MET A 304 -12.31 -8.03 0.15
N HIS A 305 -12.72 -7.30 -0.87
CA HIS A 305 -13.98 -6.55 -0.91
C HIS A 305 -15.21 -7.41 -0.60
N ILE A 306 -15.12 -8.72 -0.79
CA ILE A 306 -16.11 -9.72 -0.38
C ILE A 306 -16.39 -9.72 1.13
N ILE A 307 -15.40 -9.41 1.97
CA ILE A 307 -15.57 -9.34 3.43
C ILE A 307 -16.31 -8.07 3.83
N ASP A 308 -15.97 -6.93 3.20
CA ASP A 308 -16.69 -5.67 3.43
C ASP A 308 -18.15 -5.80 2.97
N TYR A 309 -18.39 -6.44 1.82
CA TYR A 309 -19.73 -6.75 1.33
C TYR A 309 -20.50 -7.67 2.28
N SER A 310 -19.98 -8.87 2.59
CA SER A 310 -20.63 -9.83 3.49
C SER A 310 -20.88 -9.25 4.89
N SER A 311 -19.96 -8.47 5.42
CA SER A 311 -20.15 -7.76 6.68
C SER A 311 -21.29 -6.74 6.60
N SER A 312 -21.42 -6.03 5.48
CA SER A 312 -22.51 -5.08 5.26
C SER A 312 -23.85 -5.79 5.25
N ILE A 313 -23.95 -6.92 4.53
CA ILE A 313 -25.15 -7.76 4.51
C ILE A 313 -25.50 -8.26 5.91
N ASN A 314 -24.52 -8.74 6.69
CA ASN A 314 -24.75 -9.18 8.06
C ASN A 314 -25.27 -8.06 8.98
N LEU A 315 -24.74 -6.84 8.84
CA LEU A 315 -25.21 -5.66 9.58
C LEU A 315 -26.64 -5.29 9.22
N ILE A 316 -27.00 -5.35 7.93
CA ILE A 316 -28.37 -5.14 7.44
C ILE A 316 -29.31 -6.23 7.98
N MET A 317 -28.93 -7.51 7.88
CA MET A 317 -29.76 -8.60 8.40
C MET A 317 -29.96 -8.47 9.92
N GLY A 318 -28.93 -8.06 10.66
CA GLY A 318 -29.02 -7.78 12.08
C GLY A 318 -29.94 -6.59 12.41
N SER A 319 -29.92 -5.52 11.61
CA SER A 319 -30.81 -4.37 11.80
C SER A 319 -32.27 -4.74 11.50
N LEU A 320 -32.52 -5.51 10.44
CA LEU A 320 -33.83 -6.02 10.05
C LEU A 320 -34.42 -6.95 11.10
N ALA A 321 -33.67 -7.95 11.56
CA ALA A 321 -34.12 -8.87 12.60
C ALA A 321 -34.47 -8.13 13.91
N ARG A 322 -33.74 -7.06 14.23
CA ARG A 322 -34.04 -6.25 15.42
C ARG A 322 -35.30 -5.39 15.23
N ARG A 323 -35.50 -4.81 14.04
CA ARG A 323 -36.72 -4.07 13.69
C ARG A 323 -37.94 -4.99 13.72
N GLU A 324 -37.82 -6.21 13.20
CA GLU A 324 -38.87 -7.22 13.24
C GLU A 324 -39.23 -7.61 14.67
N LYS A 325 -38.24 -7.86 15.54
CA LYS A 325 -38.48 -8.10 16.97
C LYS A 325 -39.23 -6.95 17.64
N LEU A 326 -38.89 -5.69 17.34
CA LEU A 326 -39.61 -4.53 17.87
C LEU A 326 -41.06 -4.49 17.39
N MET A 327 -41.30 -4.77 16.10
CA MET A 327 -42.66 -4.83 15.54
C MET A 327 -43.48 -5.97 16.15
N GLN A 328 -42.87 -7.14 16.35
CA GLN A 328 -43.52 -8.28 16.98
C GLN A 328 -43.89 -7.99 18.44
N CYS A 329 -42.98 -7.40 19.22
CA CYS A 329 -43.27 -7.02 20.60
C CYS A 329 -44.41 -5.99 20.70
N GLU A 330 -44.48 -5.04 19.77
CA GLU A 330 -45.59 -4.05 19.73
C GLU A 330 -46.92 -4.71 19.35
N GLN A 331 -46.91 -5.71 18.45
CA GLN A 331 -48.10 -6.47 18.07
C GLN A 331 -48.61 -7.37 19.21
N ASP A 332 -47.69 -8.03 19.91
CA ASP A 332 -48.03 -8.98 20.98
C ASP A 332 -48.55 -8.25 22.24
N ALA A 333 -48.09 -7.02 22.50
CA ALA A 333 -48.45 -6.28 23.69
C ALA A 333 -48.46 -4.74 23.46
N PRO A 334 -49.46 -4.21 22.73
CA PRO A 334 -49.52 -2.81 22.33
C PRO A 334 -49.52 -1.88 23.56
N GLY A 335 -48.64 -0.89 23.55
CA GLY A 335 -48.50 0.10 24.62
C GLY A 335 -47.79 -0.38 25.90
N THR A 336 -47.28 -1.61 25.94
CA THR A 336 -46.50 -2.12 27.10
C THR A 336 -44.99 -1.92 26.96
N LEU A 337 -44.51 -1.66 25.75
CA LEU A 337 -43.11 -1.37 25.52
C LEU A 337 -42.76 0.00 26.09
N ASP A 338 -41.74 0.00 26.95
CA ASP A 338 -41.11 1.24 27.40
C ASP A 338 -40.63 2.04 26.17
N ALA A 339 -41.12 3.29 26.07
CA ALA A 339 -40.77 4.20 24.99
C ALA A 339 -39.26 4.45 24.92
N GLU A 340 -38.59 4.44 26.08
CA GLU A 340 -37.14 4.61 26.14
C GLU A 340 -36.40 3.40 25.57
N ALA A 341 -36.80 2.18 25.95
CA ALA A 341 -36.25 0.94 25.40
C ALA A 341 -36.46 0.81 23.87
N THR A 342 -37.63 1.22 23.38
CA THR A 342 -37.96 1.24 21.94
C THR A 342 -37.07 2.24 21.20
N SER A 343 -36.92 3.46 21.74
CA SER A 343 -36.06 4.50 21.20
C SER A 343 -34.58 4.06 21.16
N ALA A 344 -34.08 3.43 22.23
CA ALA A 344 -32.72 2.88 22.29
C ALA A 344 -32.47 1.79 21.24
N SER A 345 -33.45 0.90 21.04
CA SER A 345 -33.36 -0.15 20.03
C SER A 345 -33.37 0.42 18.60
N MET A 346 -34.21 1.44 18.33
CA MET A 346 -34.21 2.15 17.04
C MET A 346 -32.90 2.90 16.78
N ARG A 347 -32.28 3.53 17.78
CA ARG A 347 -30.93 4.12 17.65
C ARG A 347 -29.91 3.06 17.25
N THR A 348 -30.01 1.86 17.81
CA THR A 348 -29.12 0.75 17.47
C THR A 348 -29.33 0.24 16.05
N VAL A 349 -30.58 0.11 15.61
CA VAL A 349 -30.92 -0.22 14.21
C VAL A 349 -30.29 0.77 13.25
N LYS A 350 -30.48 2.08 13.48
CA LYS A 350 -29.91 3.14 12.65
C LYS A 350 -28.38 3.14 12.63
N ARG A 351 -27.74 2.83 13.77
CA ARG A 351 -26.28 2.68 13.85
C ARG A 351 -25.79 1.52 12.98
N LEU A 352 -26.46 0.36 13.02
CA LEU A 352 -26.10 -0.79 12.20
C LEU A 352 -26.28 -0.49 10.71
N GLU A 353 -27.36 0.20 10.33
CA GLU A 353 -27.62 0.62 8.95
C GLU A 353 -26.54 1.60 8.44
N ASN A 354 -26.17 2.59 9.24
CA ASN A 354 -25.09 3.51 8.89
C ASN A 354 -23.74 2.79 8.71
N MET A 355 -23.41 1.85 9.62
CA MET A 355 -22.20 1.04 9.50
C MET A 355 -22.22 0.15 8.26
N ALA A 356 -23.38 -0.43 7.94
CA ALA A 356 -23.57 -1.21 6.72
C ALA A 356 -23.36 -0.33 5.48
N HIS A 357 -23.97 0.87 5.45
CA HIS A 357 -23.86 1.80 4.33
C HIS A 357 -22.40 2.18 4.04
N VAL A 358 -21.62 2.51 5.07
CA VAL A 358 -20.20 2.85 4.92
C VAL A 358 -19.40 1.68 4.31
N ARG A 359 -19.63 0.45 4.79
CA ARG A 359 -18.94 -0.74 4.28
C ARG A 359 -19.39 -1.13 2.88
N LEU A 360 -20.68 -0.98 2.59
CA LEU A 360 -21.28 -1.30 1.31
C LEU A 360 -20.79 -0.32 0.24
N HIS A 361 -20.71 0.96 0.58
CA HIS A 361 -20.11 1.99 -0.27
C HIS A 361 -18.64 1.67 -0.57
N LYS A 362 -17.86 1.25 0.45
CA LYS A 362 -16.47 0.83 0.24
C LYS A 362 -16.36 -0.41 -0.66
N ALA A 363 -17.25 -1.39 -0.49
CA ALA A 363 -17.30 -2.57 -1.35
C ALA A 363 -17.69 -2.21 -2.79
N HIS A 364 -18.65 -1.30 -2.98
CA HIS A 364 -19.09 -0.82 -4.29
C HIS A 364 -17.95 -0.17 -5.08
N HIS A 365 -17.21 0.75 -4.46
CA HIS A 365 -16.05 1.41 -5.11
C HIS A 365 -14.94 0.46 -5.51
N ALA A 366 -14.96 -0.74 -4.93
CA ALA A 366 -13.97 -1.76 -5.18
C ALA A 366 -14.36 -2.77 -6.25
N MET A 367 -15.65 -2.83 -6.59
CA MET A 367 -16.14 -3.73 -7.62
C MET A 367 -15.76 -3.20 -9.00
N PRO A 368 -15.63 -4.09 -10.01
CA PRO A 368 -15.49 -3.65 -11.38
C PRO A 368 -16.63 -2.72 -11.78
N ARG A 369 -16.33 -1.69 -12.57
CA ARG A 369 -17.33 -0.69 -13.02
C ARG A 369 -18.17 -1.17 -14.21
N ASP A 370 -18.37 -2.47 -14.36
CA ASP A 370 -19.30 -2.96 -15.36
C ASP A 370 -20.75 -2.63 -14.97
N GLU A 371 -21.56 -2.31 -15.99
CA GLU A 371 -22.92 -1.83 -15.79
C GLU A 371 -23.78 -2.87 -15.06
N ASP A 372 -23.58 -4.15 -15.35
CA ASP A 372 -24.32 -5.26 -14.75
C ASP A 372 -24.05 -5.38 -13.24
N THR A 373 -22.77 -5.38 -12.83
CA THR A 373 -22.38 -5.42 -11.42
C THR A 373 -22.88 -4.19 -10.67
N ALA A 374 -22.79 -3.00 -11.28
CA ALA A 374 -23.31 -1.77 -10.70
C ALA A 374 -24.84 -1.84 -10.52
N GLN A 375 -25.58 -2.36 -11.51
CA GLN A 375 -27.03 -2.54 -11.44
C GLN A 375 -27.43 -3.55 -10.37
N VAL A 376 -26.75 -4.70 -10.27
CA VAL A 376 -26.99 -5.70 -9.22
C VAL A 376 -26.77 -5.09 -7.84
N PHE A 377 -25.71 -4.31 -7.67
CA PHE A 377 -25.39 -3.70 -6.40
C PHE A 377 -26.36 -2.58 -6.01
N GLN A 378 -26.75 -1.74 -6.98
CA GLN A 378 -27.79 -0.72 -6.77
C GLN A 378 -29.13 -1.37 -6.45
N TYR A 379 -29.49 -2.46 -7.13
CA TYR A 379 -30.69 -3.24 -6.87
C TYR A 379 -30.68 -3.77 -5.44
N LEU A 380 -29.61 -4.47 -5.04
CA LEU A 380 -29.47 -5.01 -3.68
C LEU A 380 -29.48 -3.92 -2.62
N THR A 381 -28.76 -2.83 -2.83
CA THR A 381 -28.72 -1.68 -1.90
C THR A 381 -30.10 -1.05 -1.76
N LYS A 382 -30.77 -0.76 -2.88
CA LYS A 382 -32.10 -0.16 -2.88
C LYS A 382 -33.10 -1.10 -2.22
N HIS A 383 -33.11 -2.38 -2.58
CA HIS A 383 -34.10 -3.34 -2.10
C HIS A 383 -33.93 -3.69 -0.62
N LEU A 384 -32.68 -3.81 -0.15
CA LEU A 384 -32.39 -4.05 1.26
C LEU A 384 -32.71 -2.84 2.15
N MET A 385 -32.59 -1.61 1.62
CA MET A 385 -32.78 -0.39 2.40
C MET A 385 -34.22 0.15 2.37
N THR A 386 -34.94 0.05 1.25
CA THR A 386 -36.26 0.66 1.15
C THR A 386 -37.38 -0.23 1.66
N ARG A 387 -37.20 -1.56 1.65
CA ARG A 387 -38.24 -2.54 1.99
C ARG A 387 -39.61 -2.16 1.39
N GLU A 388 -39.63 -1.55 0.20
CA GLU A 388 -40.82 -1.60 -0.64
C GLU A 388 -41.04 -3.09 -0.84
N SER A 389 -42.16 -3.61 -0.33
CA SER A 389 -42.55 -5.00 -0.49
C SER A 389 -42.26 -5.38 -1.93
N ALA A 390 -41.34 -6.34 -2.13
CA ALA A 390 -41.11 -6.89 -3.45
C ALA A 390 -42.48 -7.21 -4.05
N PRO A 391 -42.81 -6.74 -5.28
CA PRO A 391 -44.04 -7.15 -5.90
C PRO A 391 -44.06 -8.67 -5.87
N ALA A 392 -45.16 -9.27 -5.39
CA ALA A 392 -45.26 -10.69 -5.03
C ALA A 392 -44.90 -11.69 -6.16
N ASN A 393 -44.56 -11.19 -7.35
CA ASN A 393 -44.25 -11.94 -8.56
C ASN A 393 -42.79 -11.80 -9.04
N ALA A 394 -41.88 -11.13 -8.32
CA ALA A 394 -40.48 -11.07 -8.71
C ALA A 394 -39.76 -12.38 -8.33
N ASN A 395 -39.55 -13.24 -9.31
CA ASN A 395 -38.82 -14.51 -9.17
C ASN A 395 -37.32 -14.22 -8.92
N VAL A 396 -36.93 -14.09 -7.66
CA VAL A 396 -35.54 -13.82 -7.21
C VAL A 396 -34.56 -14.95 -7.61
N ARG A 397 -35.03 -16.09 -8.11
CA ARG A 397 -34.20 -17.24 -8.50
C ARG A 397 -33.51 -17.12 -9.87
N SER A 398 -33.79 -16.10 -10.68
CA SER A 398 -33.21 -15.95 -12.03
C SER A 398 -32.15 -14.85 -12.17
N LEU A 399 -31.71 -14.25 -11.05
CA LEU A 399 -30.61 -13.29 -10.93
C LEU A 399 -29.56 -13.88 -9.98
#